data_AF-A0A0J1G3C7-F1
#
_entry.id   AF-A0A0J1G3C7-F1
#
_cell.length_a   1.000
_cell.length_b   1.000
_cell.length_c   1.000
_cell.angle_alpha   90.00
_cell.angle_beta   90.00
_cell.angle_gamma   90.00
#
_symmetry.space_group_name_H-M   'P 1'
#
loop_
_entity.id
_entity.type
_entity.pdbx_description
1 polymer ?
#
loop_
_entity_poly.entity_id
_entity_poly.type
_entity_poly.pdbx_seq_one_letter_code
_entity_poly.pdbx_strand_id
1 'polypeptide(L)' 'MGEMKPLKAKVSITLDEDIIVELKQLAEKEDRSLSQFINRILKGYLKSEENYQK' A
#
# COMPACT_ATOMS: atom_id res chain seq x y z
N MET A 1 -21.67 -5.85 -20.81
CA MET A 1 -21.63 -6.04 -19.35
C MET A 1 -20.28 -5.59 -18.88
N GLY A 2 -20.20 -4.49 -18.11
CA GLY A 2 -18.92 -3.92 -17.70
C GLY A 2 -18.20 -4.85 -16.72
N GLU A 3 -16.94 -5.16 -17.02
CA GLU A 3 -16.08 -5.94 -16.14
C GLU A 3 -15.95 -5.22 -14.79
N MET A 4 -16.56 -5.77 -13.74
CA MET A 4 -16.33 -5.34 -12.37
C MET A 4 -14.91 -5.74 -12.00
N LYS A 5 -13.93 -4.85 -12.26
CA LYS A 5 -12.63 -4.91 -11.60
C LYS A 5 -12.92 -4.96 -10.10
N PRO A 6 -12.39 -5.94 -9.34
CA PRO A 6 -12.79 -6.15 -7.96
C PRO A 6 -12.60 -4.83 -7.19
N LEU A 7 -13.71 -4.33 -6.65
CA LEU A 7 -13.74 -3.14 -5.80
C LEU A 7 -12.74 -3.39 -4.68
N LYS A 8 -11.73 -2.52 -4.57
CA LYS A 8 -10.61 -2.63 -3.62
C LYS A 8 -11.10 -3.25 -2.29
N ALA A 9 -10.57 -4.43 -1.93
CA ALA A 9 -10.92 -5.06 -0.67
C ALA A 9 -10.41 -4.20 0.49
N LYS A 10 -11.28 -3.92 1.47
CA LYS A 10 -10.85 -3.31 2.73
C LYS A 10 -10.20 -4.40 3.57
N VAL A 11 -8.95 -4.18 3.97
CA VAL A 11 -8.22 -5.05 4.88
C VAL A 11 -7.93 -4.24 6.15
N SER A 12 -8.19 -4.84 7.31
CA SER A 12 -7.74 -4.31 8.59
C SER A 12 -6.43 -4.98 8.93
N ILE A 13 -5.38 -4.19 9.15
CA ILE A 13 -4.06 -4.66 9.54
C ILE A 13 -3.65 -3.92 10.81
N THR A 14 -2.96 -4.62 11.69
CA THR A 14 -2.30 -4.02 12.85
C THR A 14 -0.86 -3.70 12.45
N LEU A 15 -0.44 -2.48 12.74
CA LEU A 15 0.91 -1.96 12.52
C LEU A 15 1.35 -1.28 13.82
N ASP A 16 2.65 -1.31 14.08
CA ASP A 16 3.22 -0.59 15.22
C ASP A 16 3.04 0.93 15.06
N GLU A 17 2.93 1.63 16.19
CA GLU A 17 2.60 3.06 16.20
C GLU A 17 3.67 3.91 15.52
N ASP A 18 4.94 3.58 15.72
CA ASP A 18 6.09 4.20 15.07
C ASP A 18 6.02 4.09 13.54
N ILE A 19 5.69 2.90 13.03
CA ILE A 19 5.49 2.65 11.61
C ILE A 19 4.34 3.50 11.06
N ILE A 20 3.20 3.57 11.78
CA ILE A 20 2.04 4.38 11.34
C ILE A 20 2.42 5.87 11.26
N VAL A 21 3.17 6.39 12.23
CA VAL A 21 3.61 7.79 12.25
C VAL A 21 4.50 8.08 11.05
N GLU A 22 5.50 7.23 10.78
CA GLU A 22 6.41 7.42 9.65
C GLU A 22 5.69 7.34 8.31
N LEU A 23 4.83 6.33 8.13
CA LEU A 23 4.04 6.18 6.89
C LEU A 23 3.10 7.37 6.66
N LYS A 24 2.51 7.95 7.71
CA LYS A 24 1.68 9.16 7.60
C LYS A 24 2.50 10.36 7.14
N GLN A 25 3.66 10.60 7.76
CA GLN A 25 4.53 11.71 7.38
C GLN A 25 5.00 11.59 5.92
N LEU A 26 5.33 10.38 5.47
CA LEU A 26 5.71 10.13 4.08
C LEU A 26 4.54 10.32 3.11
N ALA A 27 3.34 9.89 3.49
CA ALA A 27 2.14 10.06 2.68
C ALA A 27 1.75 11.55 2.54
N GLU A 28 1.85 12.32 3.62
CA GLU A 28 1.62 13.77 3.60
C GLU A 28 2.62 14.52 2.72
N LYS A 29 3.90 14.14 2.77
CA LYS A 29 4.94 14.68 1.88
C LYS A 29 4.65 14.45 0.39
N GLU A 30 3.93 13.37 0.06
CA GLU A 30 3.55 13.04 -1.31
C GLU A 30 2.12 13.48 -1.69
N ASP A 31 1.42 14.23 -0.83
CA ASP A 31 0.01 14.65 -1.01
C ASP A 31 -0.93 13.45 -1.29
N ARG A 32 -0.76 12.37 -0.51
CA ARG A 32 -1.47 11.10 -0.68
C ARG A 32 -2.07 10.59 0.62
N SER A 33 -3.15 9.82 0.51
CA SER A 33 -3.72 9.13 1.66
C SER A 33 -2.82 7.97 2.11
N LEU A 34 -2.79 7.70 3.42
CA LEU A 34 -2.03 6.60 4.01
C LEU A 34 -2.30 5.27 3.31
N SER A 35 -3.56 4.95 3.01
CA SER A 35 -3.93 3.72 2.30
C SER A 35 -3.39 3.65 0.87
N GLN A 36 -3.31 4.78 0.14
CA GLN A 36 -2.66 4.83 -1.17
C GLN A 36 -1.16 4.64 -1.07
N PHE A 37 -0.54 5.25 -0.07
CA PHE A 37 0.89 5.15 0.19
C PHE A 37 1.30 3.71 0.52
N ILE A 38 0.60 3.07 1.48
CA ILE A 38 0.80 1.65 1.84
C ILE A 38 0.64 0.75 0.60
N ASN A 39 -0.41 0.96 -0.20
CA ASN A 39 -0.61 0.17 -1.42
C ASN A 39 0.55 0.31 -2.41
N ARG A 40 1.15 1.50 -2.54
CA ARG A 40 2.31 1.71 -3.42
C ARG A 40 3.52 0.94 -2.92
N ILE A 41 3.81 1.01 -1.62
CA ILE A 41 4.92 0.28 -1.00
C ILE A 41 4.74 -1.23 -1.20
N LEU A 42 3.56 -1.76 -0.87
CA LEU A 42 3.26 -3.19 -1.02
C LEU A 42 3.40 -3.65 -2.47
N LYS A 43 2.90 -2.88 -3.45
CA LYS A 43 3.09 -3.19 -4.87
C LYS A 43 4.56 -3.20 -5.28
N GLY A 44 5.35 -2.25 -4.77
CA GLY A 44 6.79 -2.21 -5.00
C GLY A 44 7.48 -3.44 -4.44
N TYR A 45 7.18 -3.81 -3.19
CA TYR A 45 7.71 -5.00 -2.54
C TYR A 45 7.35 -6.28 -3.29
N LEU A 46 6.08 -6.48 -3.65
CA LEU A 46 5.63 -7.66 -4.40
C LEU A 46 6.32 -7.77 -5.77
N LYS A 47 6.55 -6.64 -6.46
CA LYS A 47 7.27 -6.63 -7.73
C LYS A 47 8.74 -6.98 -7.55
N SER A 48 9.38 -6.53 -6.48
CA SER A 48 10.76 -6.89 -6.17
C SER A 48 10.90 -8.38 -5.87
N GLU A 49 9.99 -8.95 -5.07
CA GLU A 49 9.95 -10.38 -4.77
C GLU A 49 9.70 -11.22 -6.03
N GLU A 50 8.78 -10.81 -6.92
CA GLU A 50 8.53 -11.50 -8.19
C GLU A 50 9.79 -11.54 -9.09
N ASN A 51 10.58 -10.47 -9.09
CA ASN A 51 11.83 -10.41 -9.85
C ASN A 51 12.99 -11.17 -9.19
N TYR A 52 12.93 -11.44 -7.87
CA TYR A 52 13.93 -12.26 -7.18
C TYR A 52 13.71 -13.77 -7.41
N GLN A 53 12.46 -14.17 -7.66
CA GLN A 53 12.08 -15.56 -7.91
C GLN A 53 12.15 -15.98 -9.40
N LYS A 54 12.62 -15.08 -10.28
CA LYS A 54 12.87 -15.33 -11.70
C LYS A 54 14.37 -15.36 -11.99
#